data_AF-A0A9P6FKT6-F1
#
_entry.id   AF-A0A9P6FKT6-F1
#
_cell.length_a   1.000
_cell.length_b   1.000
_cell.length_c   1.000
_cell.angle_alpha   90.00
_cell.angle_beta   90.00
_cell.angle_gamma   90.00
#
_symmetry.space_group_name_H-M   'P 1'
#
loop_
_entity.id
_entity.type
_entity.pdbx_description
1 polymer ?
#
loop_
_entity_poly.entity_id
_entity_poly.type
_entity_poly.pdbx_seq_one_letter_code
_entity_poly.pdbx_strand_id
1 'polypeptide(L)'
;MGGIQSVFRIVKVFLTVCIFYLKLGFIHLARSLEPALRTKGRYNHSIVIIGDDHALGVGDYTTLTAGSGLAHQLAKELPKESSIRQSWQLFNRGEYRSTSEDWLHPADSKRKEKPDLLTKVLRDPKYLKAEIVIIALGSNDVLRKNPSISPHDTLRNLELICQALKRTGAKEKSIYLCTIPTAGDDTFLTDAQRHDNLLRNQLIEDYTK
;
A
#
# COMPACT_ATOMS: atom_id res chain seq x y z
N MET A 1 71.61 2.02 16.51
CA MET A 1 70.71 2.45 15.41
C MET A 1 69.23 2.08 15.58
N GLY A 2 68.82 1.21 16.52
CA GLY A 2 67.42 0.81 16.68
C GLY A 2 66.46 1.82 17.35
N GLY A 3 66.97 2.76 18.16
CA GLY A 3 66.13 3.72 18.90
C GLY A 3 65.40 4.74 18.00
N ILE A 4 66.09 5.25 16.97
CA ILE A 4 65.53 6.26 16.04
C ILE A 4 64.40 5.67 15.19
N GLN A 5 64.54 4.41 14.75
CA GLN A 5 63.47 3.72 14.01
C GLN A 5 62.24 3.43 14.89
N SER A 6 62.45 3.13 16.18
CA SER A 6 61.35 2.93 17.12
C SER A 6 60.53 4.21 17.34
N VAL A 7 61.22 5.35 17.53
CA VAL A 7 60.58 6.66 17.67
C VAL A 7 59.79 7.05 16.43
N PHE A 8 60.35 6.87 15.23
CA PHE A 8 59.64 7.12 13.97
C PHE A 8 58.37 6.27 13.84
N ARG A 9 58.41 5.01 14.30
CA ARG A 9 57.26 4.11 14.25
C ARG A 9 56.16 4.56 15.22
N ILE A 10 56.52 4.99 16.43
CA ILE A 10 55.57 5.51 17.43
C ILE A 10 54.91 6.78 16.92
N VAL A 11 55.68 7.72 16.38
CA VAL A 11 55.15 8.97 15.81
C VAL A 11 54.19 8.67 14.65
N LYS A 12 54.55 7.76 13.75
CA LYS A 12 53.69 7.37 12.62
C LYS A 12 52.36 6.74 13.08
N VAL A 13 52.40 5.85 14.07
CA VAL A 13 51.19 5.24 14.64
C VAL A 13 50.32 6.30 15.31
N PHE A 14 50.90 7.18 16.12
CA PHE A 14 50.18 8.28 16.77
C PHE A 14 49.48 9.17 15.75
N LEU A 15 50.18 9.60 14.69
CA LEU A 15 49.61 10.43 13.63
C LEU A 15 48.48 9.71 12.87
N THR A 16 48.62 8.42 12.64
CA THR A 16 47.59 7.60 11.97
C THR A 16 46.32 7.50 12.84
N VAL A 17 46.48 7.29 14.14
CA VAL A 17 45.36 7.26 15.09
C VAL A 17 44.69 8.62 15.19
N CYS A 18 45.46 9.71 15.26
CA CYS A 18 44.91 11.07 15.25
C CYS A 18 44.12 11.35 13.97
N ILE A 19 44.66 11.01 12.79
CA ILE A 19 43.94 11.17 11.50
C ILE A 19 42.67 10.31 11.46
N PHE A 20 42.70 9.10 12.00
CA PHE A 20 41.52 8.22 12.07
C PHE A 20 40.40 8.87 12.89
N TYR A 21 40.71 9.35 14.10
CA TYR A 21 39.70 10.03 14.94
C TYR A 21 39.24 11.36 14.35
N LEU A 22 40.10 12.09 13.66
CA LEU A 22 39.72 13.31 12.94
C LEU A 22 38.75 13.01 11.80
N LYS A 23 38.99 11.94 11.04
CA LYS A 23 38.06 11.45 10.01
C LYS A 23 36.75 10.97 10.61
N LEU A 24 36.78 10.25 11.73
CA LEU A 24 35.57 9.80 12.42
C LEU A 24 34.73 11.00 12.89
N GLY A 25 35.38 11.98 13.54
CA GLY A 25 34.75 13.24 13.94
C GLY A 25 34.19 14.02 12.76
N PHE A 26 34.90 14.06 11.64
CA PHE A 26 34.41 14.68 10.40
C PHE A 26 33.18 13.95 9.84
N ILE A 27 33.12 12.61 9.88
CA ILE A 27 31.94 11.84 9.46
C ILE A 27 30.74 12.14 10.36
N HIS A 28 30.95 12.20 11.68
CA HIS A 28 29.88 12.55 12.62
C HIS A 28 29.40 13.99 12.42
N LEU A 29 30.32 14.93 12.20
CA LEU A 29 30.00 16.33 11.93
C LEU A 29 29.26 16.47 10.59
N ALA A 30 29.73 15.83 9.53
CA ALA A 30 29.08 15.82 8.22
C ALA A 30 27.67 15.24 8.32
N ARG A 31 27.48 14.15 9.06
CA ARG A 31 26.16 13.55 9.31
C ARG A 31 25.25 14.44 10.16
N SER A 32 25.80 15.23 11.08
CA SER A 32 25.04 16.18 11.91
C SER A 32 24.70 17.47 11.16
N LEU A 33 25.49 17.84 10.16
CA LEU A 33 25.30 19.02 9.30
C LEU A 33 24.56 18.68 8.01
N GLU A 34 24.41 17.40 7.68
CA GLU A 34 23.60 16.94 6.56
C GLU A 34 22.18 17.47 6.77
N PRO A 35 21.67 18.31 5.84
CA PRO A 35 20.29 18.75 5.93
C PRO A 35 19.42 17.50 5.92
N ALA A 36 18.46 17.43 6.84
CA ALA A 36 17.48 16.34 6.89
C ALA A 36 16.99 16.08 5.46
N LEU A 37 17.21 14.85 4.98
CA LEU A 37 16.88 14.47 3.61
C LEU A 37 15.45 14.92 3.33
N ARG A 38 15.28 15.85 2.38
CA ARG A 38 13.96 16.38 2.04
C ARG A 38 13.12 15.26 1.46
N THR A 39 12.28 14.66 2.30
CA THR A 39 11.30 13.62 1.91
C THR A 39 10.15 14.17 1.06
N LYS A 40 10.09 15.49 0.84
CA LYS A 40 9.09 16.16 0.00
C LYS A 40 9.77 16.75 -1.24
N GLY A 41 9.88 15.94 -2.29
CA GLY A 41 10.45 16.30 -3.58
C GLY A 41 9.39 16.66 -4.63
N ARG A 42 9.84 17.11 -5.81
CA ARG A 42 8.98 17.40 -6.98
C ARG A 42 8.43 16.12 -7.65
N TYR A 43 9.09 14.99 -7.40
CA TYR A 43 8.65 13.65 -7.81
C TYR A 43 7.93 13.00 -6.62
N ASN A 44 6.60 12.97 -6.70
CA ASN A 44 5.75 12.27 -5.73
C ASN A 44 5.25 10.99 -6.38
N HIS A 45 5.59 9.87 -5.77
CA HIS A 45 5.01 8.58 -6.11
C HIS A 45 3.63 8.48 -5.46
N SER A 46 2.73 7.70 -6.03
CA SER A 46 1.38 7.58 -5.47
C SER A 46 0.88 6.15 -5.45
N ILE A 47 0.22 5.84 -4.33
CA ILE A 47 -0.47 4.58 -4.08
C ILE A 47 -1.95 4.91 -3.95
N VAL A 48 -2.79 4.23 -4.71
CA VAL A 48 -4.24 4.29 -4.52
C VAL A 48 -4.71 2.96 -3.93
N ILE A 49 -5.52 3.05 -2.88
CA ILE A 49 -6.16 1.90 -2.27
C ILE A 49 -7.62 1.94 -2.68
N ILE A 50 -8.05 0.93 -3.43
CA ILE A 50 -9.43 0.69 -3.82
C ILE A 50 -9.97 -0.38 -2.89
N GLY A 51 -11.15 -0.18 -2.35
CA GLY A 51 -11.74 -1.21 -1.52
C GLY A 51 -13.11 -0.89 -0.98
N ASP A 52 -13.53 -1.75 -0.08
CA ASP A 52 -14.79 -1.65 0.64
C ASP A 52 -14.59 -1.03 2.04
N ASP A 53 -15.38 -1.46 3.02
CA ASP A 53 -15.40 -0.95 4.38
C ASP A 53 -14.04 -1.05 5.08
N HIS A 54 -13.30 -2.14 4.83
CA HIS A 54 -11.98 -2.34 5.43
C HIS A 54 -10.95 -1.38 4.86
N ALA A 55 -10.99 -1.10 3.55
CA ALA A 55 -10.10 -0.11 2.95
C ALA A 55 -10.43 1.31 3.46
N LEU A 56 -11.73 1.63 3.59
CA LEU A 56 -12.21 2.90 4.12
C LEU A 56 -11.83 3.09 5.61
N GLY A 57 -11.72 2.00 6.36
CA GLY A 57 -11.44 2.00 7.80
C GLY A 57 -12.69 2.15 8.65
N VAL A 58 -13.77 1.48 8.27
CA VAL A 58 -14.99 1.44 9.08
C VAL A 58 -14.69 0.74 10.40
N GLY A 59 -14.97 1.42 11.51
CA GLY A 59 -14.65 0.95 12.86
C GLY A 59 -13.30 1.43 13.39
N ASP A 60 -12.48 2.12 12.57
CA ASP A 60 -11.26 2.73 13.04
C ASP A 60 -11.54 3.94 13.94
N TYR A 61 -10.69 4.12 14.95
CA TYR A 61 -10.70 5.34 15.77
C TYR A 61 -10.22 6.53 14.94
N THR A 62 -11.17 7.36 14.52
CA THR A 62 -10.90 8.61 13.80
C THR A 62 -10.97 9.80 14.74
N THR A 63 -10.07 10.75 14.57
CA THR A 63 -10.15 12.07 15.21
C THR A 63 -10.21 13.15 14.14
N LEU A 64 -10.48 14.40 14.52
CA LEU A 64 -10.41 15.55 13.61
C LEU A 64 -9.09 15.65 12.82
N THR A 65 -8.01 15.03 13.32
CA THR A 65 -6.67 15.06 12.71
C THR A 65 -6.15 13.70 12.26
N ALA A 66 -6.80 12.59 12.65
CA ALA A 66 -6.39 11.24 12.30
C ALA A 66 -7.38 10.66 11.28
N GLY A 67 -6.88 10.31 10.10
CA GLY A 67 -7.67 9.64 9.06
C GLY A 67 -7.95 8.18 9.43
N SER A 68 -8.85 7.55 8.68
CA SER A 68 -9.16 6.12 8.80
C SER A 68 -8.54 5.28 7.70
N GLY A 69 -8.51 3.98 7.95
CA GLY A 69 -8.31 2.95 6.96
C GLY A 69 -6.86 2.70 6.62
N LEU A 70 -6.67 1.75 5.72
CA LEU A 70 -5.36 1.26 5.33
C LEU A 70 -4.45 2.38 4.81
N ALA A 71 -5.01 3.34 4.08
CA ALA A 71 -4.25 4.47 3.55
C ALA A 71 -3.63 5.33 4.64
N HIS A 72 -4.37 5.59 5.72
CA HIS A 72 -3.86 6.40 6.83
C HIS A 72 -2.78 5.64 7.61
N GLN A 73 -3.01 4.35 7.89
CA GLN A 73 -2.03 3.52 8.59
C GLN A 73 -0.73 3.37 7.78
N LEU A 74 -0.81 3.08 6.48
CA LEU A 74 0.40 3.04 5.64
C LEU A 74 1.10 4.40 5.59
N ALA A 75 0.36 5.51 5.51
CA ALA A 75 0.97 6.85 5.51
C ALA A 75 1.72 7.16 6.82
N LYS A 76 1.34 6.52 7.92
CA LYS A 76 2.02 6.61 9.22
C LYS A 76 3.23 5.67 9.33
N GLU A 77 3.16 4.49 8.75
CA GLU A 77 4.23 3.48 8.82
C GLU A 77 5.35 3.74 7.79
N LEU A 78 5.02 4.19 6.58
CA LEU A 78 6.02 4.44 5.52
C LEU A 78 7.18 5.37 5.94
N PRO A 79 6.95 6.50 6.65
CA PRO A 79 8.03 7.38 7.06
C PRO A 79 8.93 6.80 8.16
N LYS A 80 8.49 5.76 8.87
CA LYS A 80 9.31 5.09 9.89
C LYS A 80 10.41 4.25 9.26
N GLU A 81 10.21 3.81 8.03
CA GLU A 81 11.17 3.01 7.30
C GLU A 81 12.29 3.90 6.73
N SER A 82 13.46 3.87 7.38
CA SER A 82 14.61 4.71 7.03
C SER A 82 15.18 4.46 5.63
N SER A 83 14.89 3.30 5.03
CA SER A 83 15.31 2.97 3.67
C SER A 83 14.47 3.66 2.59
N ILE A 84 13.23 4.07 2.89
CA ILE A 84 12.34 4.74 1.94
C ILE A 84 12.69 6.22 1.89
N ARG A 85 13.43 6.61 0.85
CA ARG A 85 13.88 8.00 0.65
C ARG A 85 12.97 8.85 -0.25
N GLN A 86 12.02 8.20 -0.93
CA GLN A 86 11.11 8.85 -1.88
C GLN A 86 9.81 9.31 -1.19
N SER A 87 9.20 10.37 -1.74
CA SER A 87 7.91 10.88 -1.28
C SER A 87 6.77 10.02 -1.85
N TRP A 88 5.94 9.46 -0.97
CA TRP A 88 4.77 8.67 -1.34
C TRP A 88 3.48 9.35 -0.88
N GLN A 89 2.54 9.50 -1.81
CA GLN A 89 1.19 9.99 -1.53
C GLN A 89 0.21 8.82 -1.55
N LEU A 90 -0.60 8.71 -0.51
CA LEU A 90 -1.54 7.63 -0.36
C LEU A 90 -2.95 8.19 -0.49
N PHE A 91 -3.75 7.50 -1.30
CA PHE A 91 -5.12 7.88 -1.55
C PHE A 91 -6.05 6.74 -1.19
N ASN A 92 -6.95 7.01 -0.25
CA ASN A 92 -8.01 6.09 0.08
C ASN A 92 -9.18 6.29 -0.88
N ARG A 93 -9.59 5.23 -1.55
CA ARG A 93 -10.82 5.14 -2.34
C ARG A 93 -11.70 3.99 -1.85
N GLY A 94 -11.63 3.65 -0.56
CA GLY A 94 -12.59 2.79 0.08
C GLY A 94 -14.00 3.38 -0.02
N GLU A 95 -15.00 2.57 -0.33
CA GLU A 95 -16.41 2.99 -0.41
C GLU A 95 -17.27 2.13 0.53
N TYR A 96 -18.08 2.80 1.35
CA TYR A 96 -18.89 2.16 2.38
C TYR A 96 -19.90 1.18 1.78
N ARG A 97 -19.94 -0.05 2.30
CA ARG A 97 -20.80 -1.16 1.87
C ARG A 97 -20.68 -1.52 0.38
N SER A 98 -19.59 -1.14 -0.27
CA SER A 98 -19.37 -1.51 -1.66
C SER A 98 -18.97 -2.98 -1.81
N THR A 99 -19.43 -3.60 -2.89
CA THR A 99 -19.11 -4.97 -3.30
C THR A 99 -18.16 -4.96 -4.50
N SER A 100 -17.54 -6.10 -4.84
CA SER A 100 -16.69 -6.21 -6.03
C SER A 100 -17.41 -5.79 -7.32
N GLU A 101 -18.73 -5.99 -7.40
CA GLU A 101 -19.53 -5.60 -8.56
C GLU A 101 -19.71 -4.07 -8.66
N ASP A 102 -19.76 -3.34 -7.54
CA ASP A 102 -19.86 -1.86 -7.53
C ASP A 102 -18.61 -1.19 -8.11
N TRP A 103 -17.51 -1.94 -8.13
CA TRP A 103 -16.21 -1.55 -8.67
C TRP A 103 -15.98 -2.03 -10.11
N LEU A 104 -16.93 -2.75 -10.73
CA LEU A 104 -16.80 -3.10 -12.14
C LEU A 104 -16.91 -1.88 -13.05
N HIS A 105 -16.35 -2.00 -14.26
CA HIS A 105 -16.67 -1.07 -15.33
C HIS A 105 -18.15 -1.24 -15.74
N PRO A 106 -18.89 -0.16 -16.08
CA PRO A 106 -20.30 -0.22 -16.49
C PRO A 106 -20.62 -1.27 -17.56
N ALA A 107 -19.69 -1.50 -18.48
CA ALA A 107 -19.85 -2.46 -19.58
C ALA A 107 -19.88 -3.92 -19.10
N ASP A 108 -19.18 -4.23 -18.01
CA ASP A 108 -19.00 -5.59 -17.51
C ASP A 108 -20.06 -5.98 -16.45
N SER A 109 -20.71 -4.97 -15.86
CA SER A 109 -21.75 -5.20 -14.86
C SER A 109 -23.08 -5.61 -15.49
N LYS A 110 -23.69 -6.66 -14.91
CA LYS A 110 -25.01 -7.17 -15.29
C LYS A 110 -26.16 -6.37 -14.64
N ARG A 111 -25.86 -5.41 -13.77
CA ARG A 111 -26.88 -4.60 -13.08
C ARG A 111 -27.60 -3.64 -14.02
N LYS A 112 -28.87 -3.36 -13.66
CA LYS A 112 -29.67 -2.28 -14.28
C LYS A 112 -29.07 -0.91 -13.99
N GLU A 113 -28.76 -0.65 -12.72
CA GLU A 113 -27.99 0.51 -12.30
C GLU A 113 -26.51 0.23 -12.48
N LYS A 114 -25.85 1.03 -13.32
CA LYS A 114 -24.46 0.79 -13.69
C LYS A 114 -23.52 1.27 -12.58
N PRO A 115 -22.52 0.44 -12.19
CA PRO A 115 -21.49 0.86 -11.26
C PRO A 115 -20.65 1.99 -11.86
N ASP A 116 -20.22 2.95 -11.04
CA ASP A 116 -19.44 4.12 -11.48
C ASP A 116 -18.18 4.32 -10.62
N LEU A 117 -17.93 3.50 -9.58
CA LEU A 117 -16.82 3.72 -8.65
C LEU A 117 -15.46 3.64 -9.34
N LEU A 118 -15.25 2.59 -10.13
CA LEU A 118 -14.01 2.44 -10.90
C LEU A 118 -13.88 3.52 -11.97
N THR A 119 -14.96 3.84 -12.68
CA THR A 119 -14.96 4.91 -13.70
C THR A 119 -14.60 6.27 -13.09
N LYS A 120 -15.10 6.61 -11.89
CA LYS A 120 -14.70 7.81 -11.15
C LYS A 120 -13.20 7.81 -10.84
N VAL A 121 -12.64 6.67 -10.41
CA VAL A 121 -11.20 6.56 -10.14
C VAL A 121 -10.39 6.72 -11.43
N LEU A 122 -10.83 6.10 -12.52
CA LEU A 122 -10.15 6.15 -13.81
C LEU A 122 -10.24 7.51 -14.50
N ARG A 123 -11.22 8.36 -14.15
CA ARG A 123 -11.35 9.72 -14.71
C ARG A 123 -10.49 10.76 -13.99
N ASP A 124 -10.16 10.54 -12.72
CA ASP A 124 -9.39 11.49 -11.94
C ASP A 124 -7.89 11.38 -12.31
N PRO A 125 -7.26 12.45 -12.85
CA PRO A 125 -5.84 12.48 -13.19
C PRO A 125 -4.91 12.11 -12.03
N LYS A 126 -5.38 12.30 -10.79
CA LYS A 126 -4.65 11.98 -9.57
C LYS A 126 -4.43 10.47 -9.41
N TYR A 127 -5.43 9.65 -9.70
CA TYR A 127 -5.34 8.19 -9.58
C TYR A 127 -4.80 7.53 -10.85
N LEU A 128 -5.02 8.14 -12.02
CA LEU A 128 -4.44 7.66 -13.28
C LEU A 128 -2.90 7.61 -13.26
N LYS A 129 -2.28 8.51 -12.50
CA LYS A 129 -0.83 8.59 -12.28
C LYS A 129 -0.33 7.68 -11.14
N ALA A 130 -1.23 6.98 -10.43
CA ALA A 130 -0.84 6.05 -9.39
C ALA A 130 0.04 4.94 -9.97
N GLU A 131 1.14 4.65 -9.27
CA GLU A 131 2.12 3.64 -9.67
C GLU A 131 1.77 2.30 -9.02
N ILE A 132 1.21 2.34 -7.82
CA ILE A 132 0.75 1.17 -7.08
C ILE A 132 -0.76 1.28 -6.85
N VAL A 133 -1.47 0.20 -7.14
CA VAL A 133 -2.89 0.04 -6.82
C VAL A 133 -3.04 -1.14 -5.88
N ILE A 134 -3.58 -0.91 -4.70
CA ILE A 134 -3.93 -1.98 -3.74
C ILE A 134 -5.45 -2.15 -3.80
N ILE A 135 -5.92 -3.37 -3.97
CA ILE A 135 -7.34 -3.71 -4.09
C ILE A 135 -7.72 -4.59 -2.92
N ALA A 136 -8.58 -4.08 -2.04
CA ALA A 136 -9.14 -4.80 -0.89
C ALA A 136 -10.67 -4.81 -1.03
N LEU A 137 -11.17 -5.74 -1.84
CA LEU A 137 -12.58 -5.87 -2.20
C LEU A 137 -13.07 -7.30 -1.96
N GLY A 138 -14.34 -7.41 -1.59
CA GLY A 138 -15.08 -8.67 -1.55
C GLY A 138 -15.64 -9.03 -0.19
N SER A 139 -15.33 -8.25 0.86
CA SER A 139 -15.84 -8.52 2.22
C SER A 139 -17.37 -8.43 2.29
N ASN A 140 -17.94 -7.49 1.52
CA ASN A 140 -19.39 -7.29 1.44
C ASN A 140 -20.10 -8.21 0.43
N ASP A 141 -19.36 -8.96 -0.40
CA ASP A 141 -19.96 -9.79 -1.45
C ASP A 141 -20.81 -10.92 -0.84
N VAL A 142 -20.37 -11.46 0.28
CA VAL A 142 -21.07 -12.51 1.04
C VAL A 142 -22.35 -12.04 1.71
N LEU A 143 -22.44 -10.74 2.00
CA LEU A 143 -23.61 -10.11 2.62
C LEU A 143 -24.69 -9.75 1.59
N ARG A 144 -24.31 -9.72 0.30
CA ARG A 144 -25.22 -9.33 -0.77
C ARG A 144 -26.11 -10.50 -1.17
N LYS A 145 -27.43 -10.30 -1.05
CA LYS A 145 -28.43 -11.33 -1.35
C LYS A 145 -29.01 -11.25 -2.76
N ASN A 146 -29.09 -10.05 -3.35
CA ASN A 146 -29.78 -9.83 -4.63
C ASN A 146 -29.04 -8.86 -5.56
N PRO A 147 -28.54 -9.34 -6.71
CA PRO A 147 -28.11 -10.72 -6.93
C PRO A 147 -27.05 -11.14 -5.89
N SER A 148 -27.07 -12.40 -5.48
CA SER A 148 -25.99 -12.99 -4.69
C SER A 148 -24.70 -13.04 -5.51
N ILE A 149 -23.56 -12.72 -4.90
CA ILE A 149 -22.25 -12.80 -5.56
C ILE A 149 -21.55 -14.06 -5.06
N SER A 150 -21.31 -15.02 -5.95
CA SER A 150 -20.56 -16.23 -5.59
C SER A 150 -19.06 -15.93 -5.41
N PRO A 151 -18.30 -16.80 -4.73
CA PRO A 151 -16.85 -16.69 -4.66
C PRO A 151 -16.17 -16.58 -6.03
N HIS A 152 -16.65 -17.34 -7.02
CA HIS A 152 -16.13 -17.28 -8.39
C HIS A 152 -16.49 -15.97 -9.10
N ASP A 153 -17.70 -15.43 -8.87
CA ASP A 153 -18.06 -14.12 -9.40
C ASP A 153 -17.19 -13.02 -8.78
N THR A 154 -16.83 -13.14 -7.49
CA THR A 154 -15.91 -12.21 -6.82
C THR A 154 -14.56 -12.21 -7.53
N LEU A 155 -13.95 -13.38 -7.73
CA LEU A 155 -12.66 -13.49 -8.43
C LEU A 155 -12.76 -12.91 -9.85
N ARG A 156 -13.78 -13.31 -10.61
CA ARG A 156 -14.01 -12.78 -11.97
C ARG A 156 -14.10 -11.25 -11.97
N ASN A 157 -14.80 -10.66 -11.00
CA ASN A 157 -14.92 -9.21 -10.91
C ASN A 157 -13.55 -8.57 -10.64
N LEU A 158 -12.77 -9.14 -9.72
CA LEU A 158 -11.40 -8.68 -9.43
C LEU A 158 -10.49 -8.77 -10.67
N GLU A 159 -10.57 -9.84 -11.45
CA GLU A 159 -9.83 -9.98 -12.71
C GLU A 159 -10.18 -8.87 -13.70
N LEU A 160 -11.47 -8.58 -13.88
CA LEU A 160 -11.94 -7.52 -14.77
C LEU A 160 -11.50 -6.13 -14.30
N ILE A 161 -11.55 -5.88 -12.99
CA ILE A 161 -11.04 -4.63 -12.38
C ILE A 161 -9.54 -4.50 -12.63
N CYS A 162 -8.76 -5.55 -12.38
CA CYS A 162 -7.33 -5.58 -12.65
C CYS A 162 -7.02 -5.32 -14.13
N GLN A 163 -7.75 -5.95 -15.05
CA GLN A 163 -7.59 -5.73 -16.49
C GLN A 163 -7.90 -4.28 -16.88
N ALA A 164 -8.98 -3.70 -16.35
CA ALA A 164 -9.34 -2.31 -16.59
C ALA A 164 -8.24 -1.36 -16.10
N LEU A 165 -7.75 -1.56 -14.88
CA LEU A 165 -6.66 -0.75 -14.30
C LEU A 165 -5.36 -0.86 -15.10
N LYS A 166 -4.97 -2.07 -15.53
CA LYS A 166 -3.77 -2.29 -16.37
C LYS A 166 -3.87 -1.59 -17.72
N ARG A 167 -5.06 -1.53 -18.33
CA ARG A 167 -5.29 -0.84 -19.61
C ARG A 167 -5.32 0.69 -19.49
N THR A 168 -5.38 1.23 -18.27
CA THR A 168 -5.54 2.67 -18.04
C THR A 168 -4.27 3.37 -17.58
N GLY A 169 -4.01 4.54 -18.16
CA GLY A 169 -2.90 5.43 -17.82
C GLY A 169 -1.66 5.26 -18.72
N ALA A 170 -0.67 6.12 -18.49
CA ALA A 170 0.54 6.21 -19.34
C ALA A 170 1.72 5.36 -18.82
N LYS A 171 1.60 4.80 -17.61
CA LYS A 171 2.64 3.99 -16.96
C LYS A 171 2.06 2.65 -16.56
N GLU A 172 2.91 1.63 -16.60
CA GLU A 172 2.65 0.33 -16.00
C GLU A 172 2.39 0.51 -14.49
N LYS A 173 1.34 -0.16 -14.00
CA LYS A 173 0.90 -0.10 -12.60
C LYS A 173 1.17 -1.43 -11.93
N SER A 174 1.77 -1.40 -10.75
CA SER A 174 1.84 -2.57 -9.88
C SER A 174 0.52 -2.72 -9.14
N ILE A 175 -0.19 -3.82 -9.37
CA ILE A 175 -1.49 -4.10 -8.75
C ILE A 175 -1.31 -5.21 -7.72
N TYR A 176 -1.77 -4.95 -6.49
CA TYR A 176 -1.77 -5.92 -5.40
C TYR A 176 -3.22 -6.21 -4.99
N LEU A 177 -3.59 -7.49 -5.02
CA LEU A 177 -4.87 -7.97 -4.51
C LEU A 177 -4.71 -8.41 -3.05
N CYS A 178 -5.59 -7.94 -2.18
CA CYS A 178 -5.66 -8.37 -0.80
C CYS A 178 -6.72 -9.47 -0.65
N THR A 179 -6.47 -10.42 0.24
CA THR A 179 -7.48 -11.34 0.74
C THR A 179 -8.47 -10.59 1.66
N ILE A 180 -9.65 -11.18 1.83
CA ILE A 180 -10.70 -10.67 2.69
C ILE A 180 -10.34 -11.00 4.15
N PRO A 181 -10.38 -10.03 5.08
CA PRO A 181 -10.24 -10.30 6.51
C PRO A 181 -11.36 -11.22 6.99
N THR A 182 -11.02 -12.33 7.66
CA THR A 182 -11.99 -13.29 8.21
C THR A 182 -12.13 -13.22 9.72
N ALA A 183 -11.38 -12.32 10.38
CA ALA A 183 -11.46 -12.11 11.81
C ALA A 183 -12.82 -11.48 12.16
N GLY A 184 -13.63 -12.17 12.98
CA GLY A 184 -14.97 -11.74 13.39
C GLY A 184 -16.11 -12.30 12.52
N ASP A 185 -15.80 -13.07 11.48
CA ASP A 185 -16.81 -13.74 10.63
C ASP A 185 -17.70 -14.68 11.44
N ASP A 186 -17.18 -15.28 12.51
CA ASP A 186 -17.89 -16.13 13.46
C ASP A 186 -19.03 -15.43 14.20
N THR A 187 -19.00 -14.10 14.27
CA THR A 187 -19.98 -13.32 15.02
C THR A 187 -21.21 -12.95 14.17
N PHE A 188 -21.02 -12.73 12.86
CA PHE A 188 -22.05 -12.13 11.99
C PHE A 188 -22.43 -12.98 10.77
N LEU A 189 -21.62 -14.00 10.42
CA LEU A 189 -21.84 -14.83 9.24
C LEU A 189 -22.28 -16.24 9.61
N THR A 190 -23.12 -16.83 8.77
CA THR A 190 -23.48 -18.26 8.84
C THR A 190 -22.33 -19.15 8.36
N ASP A 191 -22.32 -20.43 8.73
CA ASP A 191 -21.29 -21.39 8.32
C ASP A 191 -21.05 -21.43 6.80
N ALA A 192 -22.13 -21.39 6.02
CA ALA A 192 -22.06 -21.33 4.56
C ALA A 192 -21.37 -20.05 4.07
N GLN A 193 -21.71 -18.90 4.65
CA GLN A 193 -21.08 -17.62 4.30
C GLN A 193 -19.60 -17.57 4.70
N ARG A 194 -19.24 -18.15 5.85
CA ARG A 194 -17.85 -18.28 6.28
C ARG A 194 -17.06 -19.15 5.31
N HIS A 195 -17.64 -20.29 4.90
CA HIS A 195 -17.04 -21.16 3.90
C HIS A 195 -16.83 -20.43 2.57
N ASP A 196 -17.80 -19.65 2.11
CA ASP A 196 -17.69 -18.85 0.89
C ASP A 196 -16.57 -17.81 0.99
N ASN A 197 -16.38 -17.14 2.13
CA ASN A 197 -15.27 -16.20 2.34
C ASN A 197 -13.91 -16.89 2.32
N LEU A 198 -13.80 -18.07 2.93
CA LEU A 198 -12.56 -18.86 2.85
C LEU A 198 -12.26 -19.28 1.41
N LEU A 199 -13.29 -19.70 0.66
CA LEU A 199 -13.14 -20.04 -0.75
C LEU A 199 -12.72 -18.82 -1.59
N ARG A 200 -13.27 -17.63 -1.33
CA ARG A 200 -12.81 -16.37 -1.98
C ARG A 200 -11.32 -16.15 -1.74
N ASN A 201 -10.86 -16.28 -0.50
CA ASN A 201 -9.45 -16.09 -0.17
C ASN A 201 -8.55 -17.11 -0.87
N GLN A 202 -8.94 -18.39 -0.90
CA GLN A 202 -8.21 -19.42 -1.64
C GLN A 202 -8.09 -19.07 -3.13
N LEU A 203 -9.21 -18.69 -3.75
CA LEU A 203 -9.24 -18.28 -5.16
C LEU A 203 -8.38 -17.05 -5.45
N ILE A 204 -8.38 -16.06 -4.56
CA ILE A 204 -7.53 -14.86 -4.69
C ILE A 204 -6.05 -15.23 -4.55
N GLU A 205 -5.70 -16.04 -3.55
CA GLU A 205 -4.32 -16.49 -3.34
C GLU A 205 -3.79 -17.25 -4.56
N ASP A 206 -4.58 -18.19 -5.08
CA ASP A 206 -4.20 -18.99 -6.25
C ASP A 206 -4.08 -18.16 -7.52
N TYR A 207 -4.84 -17.08 -7.66
CA TYR A 207 -4.68 -16.13 -8.77
C TYR A 207 -3.43 -15.25 -8.64
N THR A 208 -2.97 -14.98 -7.41
CA THR A 208 -1.81 -14.11 -7.15
C THR A 208 -0.46 -14.81 -7.16
N LYS A 209 -0.44 -16.15 -7.13
CA LYS A 209 0.78 -16.97 -7.25
C LYS A 209 1.30 -17.01 -8.68
#